data_AF-A0AAU1VGN0-F1
#
_entry.id   AF-A0AAU1VGN0-F1
#
_cell.length_a   1.000
_cell.length_b   1.000
_cell.length_c   1.000
_cell.angle_alpha   90.00
_cell.angle_beta   90.00
_cell.angle_gamma   90.00
#
_symmetry.space_group_name_H-M   'P 1'
#
loop_
_entity.id
_entity.type
_entity.pdbx_description
1 polymer ?
#
loop_
_entity_poly.entity_id
_entity_poly.type
_entity_poly.pdbx_seq_one_letter_code
_entity_poly.pdbx_strand_id
1 'polypeptide(L)'
;MQTSALPDLAHTDAKPVHWLATATAMAAVVAAAGLLQPEAATATASASEHHVTAPHSGVPAAAAPDPAGVTFPLDCGAAGRTVADSAHGDLDGDGGPETVAVVRCAAGSGTPPSGIYVVTQQSGAAPRVVATLVDPAQQLNVTDFTVRDGKISATLLGYSSADVPRCCPDELENAAWQWKGDAFIKTVGPAGSTAQGV
;
A
#
# COMPACT_ATOMS: atom_id res chain seq x y z
N MET A 1 22.73 -48.89 -18.06
CA MET A 1 22.21 -49.25 -16.73
C MET A 1 23.23 -48.77 -15.70
N GLN A 2 23.12 -47.52 -15.23
CA GLN A 2 23.89 -47.04 -14.08
C GLN A 2 22.89 -46.90 -12.93
N THR A 3 23.06 -47.71 -11.88
CA THR A 3 22.30 -47.62 -10.65
C THR A 3 22.87 -46.49 -9.81
N SER A 4 22.12 -45.40 -9.65
CA SER A 4 22.46 -44.34 -8.70
C SER A 4 22.40 -44.90 -7.28
N ALA A 5 23.55 -45.04 -6.64
CA ALA A 5 23.62 -45.21 -5.19
C ALA A 5 23.27 -43.86 -4.56
N LEU A 6 22.03 -43.71 -4.12
CA LEU A 6 21.66 -42.63 -3.21
C LEU A 6 22.35 -42.89 -1.86
N PRO A 7 22.94 -41.87 -1.21
CA PRO A 7 23.40 -42.00 0.16
C PRO A 7 22.20 -42.36 1.04
N ASP A 8 22.37 -43.42 1.82
CA ASP A 8 21.49 -43.79 2.92
C ASP A 8 21.32 -42.57 3.85
N LEU A 9 20.11 -42.03 3.94
CA LEU A 9 19.73 -40.97 4.87
C LEU A 9 19.69 -41.56 6.29
N ALA A 10 20.86 -41.96 6.79
CA ALA A 10 21.03 -42.61 8.08
C ALA A 10 20.77 -41.69 9.29
N HIS A 11 20.31 -40.45 9.09
CA HIS A 11 20.10 -39.48 10.17
C HIS A 11 18.79 -38.73 10.02
N THR A 12 17.67 -39.42 10.23
CA THR A 12 16.48 -38.76 10.80
C THR A 12 15.73 -39.72 11.72
N ASP A 13 16.41 -40.23 12.73
CA ASP A 13 15.76 -40.83 13.91
C ASP A 13 15.12 -39.74 14.77
N ALA A 14 14.16 -39.00 14.20
CA ALA A 14 13.28 -38.14 14.97
C ALA A 14 12.33 -39.03 15.77
N LYS A 15 12.75 -39.45 16.97
CA LYS A 15 11.94 -40.27 17.87
C LYS A 15 10.59 -39.56 18.10
N PRO A 16 9.45 -40.28 18.22
CA PRO A 16 8.12 -39.68 18.42
C PRO A 16 8.07 -38.68 19.59
N VAL A 17 8.92 -38.90 20.60
CA VAL A 17 9.11 -38.00 21.75
C VAL A 17 9.59 -36.60 21.34
N HIS A 18 10.40 -36.48 20.29
CA HIS A 18 10.89 -35.19 19.80
C HIS A 18 9.74 -34.37 19.20
N TRP A 19 8.86 -35.02 18.44
CA TRP A 19 7.66 -34.38 17.89
C TRP A 19 6.67 -33.96 18.99
N LEU A 20 6.50 -34.79 20.03
CA LEU A 20 5.68 -34.44 21.19
C LEU A 20 6.27 -33.25 21.96
N ALA A 21 7.60 -33.20 22.12
CA ALA A 21 8.26 -32.08 22.76
C ALA A 21 8.05 -30.77 21.98
N THR A 22 8.21 -30.79 20.66
CA THR A 22 7.98 -29.60 19.81
C THR A 22 6.51 -29.15 19.85
N ALA A 23 5.57 -30.08 19.77
CA ALA A 23 4.14 -29.78 19.85
C ALA A 23 3.76 -29.15 21.20
N THR A 24 4.32 -29.67 22.30
CA THR A 24 4.07 -29.15 23.65
C THR A 24 4.69 -27.77 23.83
N ALA A 25 5.90 -27.54 23.29
CA ALA A 25 6.54 -26.22 23.30
C ALA A 25 5.70 -25.19 22.53
N MET A 26 5.19 -25.52 21.34
CA MET A 26 4.32 -24.61 20.58
C MET A 26 3.00 -24.33 21.32
N ALA A 27 2.37 -25.36 21.91
CA ALA A 27 1.15 -25.18 22.70
C ALA A 27 1.37 -24.27 23.93
N ALA A 28 2.52 -24.42 24.60
CA ALA A 28 2.89 -23.56 25.72
C ALA A 28 3.09 -22.09 25.31
N VAL A 29 3.71 -21.84 24.14
CA VAL A 29 3.86 -20.47 23.60
C VAL A 29 2.50 -19.85 23.28
N VAL A 30 1.60 -20.59 22.63
CA VAL A 30 0.24 -20.11 22.31
C VAL A 30 -0.55 -19.82 23.58
N ALA A 31 -0.48 -20.71 24.59
CA ALA A 31 -1.13 -20.49 25.88
C ALA A 31 -0.56 -19.27 26.62
N ALA A 32 0.77 -19.09 26.62
CA ALA A 32 1.41 -17.93 27.22
C ALA A 32 1.05 -16.62 26.52
N ALA A 33 0.95 -16.61 25.19
CA ALA A 33 0.49 -15.45 24.42
C ALA A 33 -0.97 -15.06 24.76
N GLY A 34 -1.81 -16.04 25.12
CA GLY A 34 -3.16 -15.81 25.62
C GLY A 34 -3.22 -15.20 27.03
N LEU A 35 -2.17 -15.38 27.85
CA LEU A 35 -2.06 -14.76 29.17
C LEU A 35 -1.48 -13.34 29.12
N LEU A 36 -0.78 -12.99 28.03
CA LEU A 36 -0.22 -11.67 27.74
C LEU A 36 -1.14 -10.84 26.83
N GLN A 37 -2.44 -11.17 26.78
CA GLN A 37 -3.41 -10.31 26.11
C GLN A 37 -3.47 -8.98 26.88
N PRO A 38 -3.29 -7.82 26.23
CA PRO A 38 -3.64 -6.55 26.87
C PRO A 38 -5.11 -6.60 27.27
N GLU A 39 -5.43 -6.01 28.44
CA GLU A 39 -6.78 -5.87 28.98
C GLU A 39 -7.76 -5.64 27.83
N ALA A 40 -8.78 -6.50 27.74
CA ALA A 40 -9.78 -6.44 26.68
C ALA A 40 -10.16 -4.98 26.44
N ALA A 41 -9.87 -4.49 25.23
CA ALA A 41 -10.54 -3.32 24.68
C ALA A 41 -12.03 -3.71 24.58
N THR A 42 -12.70 -3.60 25.71
CA THR A 42 -14.14 -3.68 25.80
C THR A 42 -14.60 -2.50 24.97
N ALA A 43 -15.11 -2.79 23.78
CA ALA A 43 -15.92 -1.85 23.03
C ALA A 43 -17.22 -1.65 23.83
N THR A 44 -17.11 -0.94 24.95
CA THR A 44 -18.24 -0.39 25.65
C THR A 44 -18.77 0.68 24.73
N ALA A 45 -19.81 0.34 23.98
CA ALA A 45 -20.76 1.34 23.50
C ALA A 45 -21.40 1.96 24.76
N SER A 46 -20.65 2.84 25.43
CA SER A 46 -21.21 3.76 26.40
C SER A 46 -22.05 4.73 25.60
N ALA A 47 -23.34 4.42 25.49
CA ALA A 47 -24.38 5.41 25.35
C ALA A 47 -24.15 6.45 26.46
N SER A 48 -23.43 7.51 26.12
CA SER A 48 -23.25 8.66 26.98
C SER A 48 -24.48 9.54 26.75
N GLU A 49 -25.48 9.35 27.60
CA GLU A 49 -26.40 10.42 27.92
C GLU A 49 -25.61 11.52 28.64
N HIS A 50 -25.10 12.51 27.90
CA HIS A 50 -24.92 13.85 28.45
C HIS A 50 -25.03 14.91 27.36
N HIS A 51 -26.16 15.60 27.41
CA HIS A 51 -26.47 16.93 26.90
C HIS A 51 -25.31 17.71 26.24
N VAL A 52 -25.32 17.79 24.91
CA VAL A 52 -24.74 18.90 24.13
C VAL A 52 -25.71 19.22 22.99
N THR A 53 -25.97 20.50 22.84
CA THR A 53 -26.67 21.22 21.76
C THR A 53 -26.93 20.45 20.47
N ALA A 54 -28.18 20.56 20.00
CA ALA A 54 -28.66 20.05 18.72
C ALA A 54 -27.61 20.19 17.61
N PRO A 55 -27.32 19.11 16.85
CA PRO A 55 -26.50 19.24 15.66
C PRO A 55 -27.23 20.18 14.71
N HIS A 56 -26.59 21.29 14.37
CA HIS A 56 -26.91 21.97 13.11
C HIS A 56 -26.92 20.89 12.04
N SER A 57 -28.00 20.83 11.28
CA SER A 57 -28.22 19.90 10.18
C SER A 57 -27.01 19.94 9.23
N GLY A 58 -26.05 19.05 9.47
CA GLY A 58 -24.81 18.95 8.72
C GLY A 58 -25.08 18.22 7.43
N VAL A 59 -24.67 18.83 6.32
CA VAL A 59 -24.63 18.20 5.00
C VAL A 59 -23.84 16.88 5.12
N PRO A 60 -24.31 15.77 4.53
CA PRO A 60 -23.52 14.53 4.48
C PRO A 60 -22.12 14.81 3.92
N ALA A 61 -21.08 14.29 4.56
CA ALA A 61 -19.73 14.36 4.01
C ALA A 61 -19.74 13.79 2.59
N ALA A 62 -19.18 14.53 1.63
CA ALA A 62 -19.13 14.09 0.24
C ALA A 62 -18.33 12.77 0.15
N ALA A 63 -18.80 11.83 -0.67
CA ALA A 63 -18.11 10.57 -0.88
C ALA A 63 -16.90 10.79 -1.80
N ALA A 64 -15.78 10.14 -1.50
CA ALA A 64 -14.60 10.17 -2.37
C ALA A 64 -14.89 9.49 -3.72
N PRO A 65 -14.34 10.02 -4.84
CA PRO A 65 -14.48 9.43 -6.17
C PRO A 65 -13.99 7.98 -6.23
N ASP A 66 -14.77 7.06 -6.81
CA ASP A 66 -14.32 5.68 -7.02
C ASP A 66 -13.30 5.61 -8.18
N PRO A 67 -12.05 5.16 -7.95
CA PRO A 67 -11.04 5.08 -9.00
C PRO A 67 -11.35 4.00 -10.06
N ALA A 68 -12.20 3.01 -9.76
CA ALA A 68 -12.54 1.96 -10.72
C ALA A 68 -13.28 2.50 -11.96
N GLY A 69 -14.04 3.59 -11.80
CA GLY A 69 -14.77 4.26 -12.89
C GLY A 69 -13.97 5.25 -13.72
N VAL A 70 -12.69 5.47 -13.38
CA VAL A 70 -11.87 6.55 -13.96
C VAL A 70 -11.11 6.07 -15.17
N THR A 71 -11.02 6.89 -16.22
CA THR A 71 -10.07 6.65 -17.33
C THR A 71 -8.71 7.25 -16.99
N PHE A 72 -7.77 6.40 -16.55
CA PHE A 72 -6.37 6.76 -16.34
C PHE A 72 -5.60 6.86 -17.67
N PRO A 73 -4.69 7.84 -17.82
CA PRO A 73 -3.82 7.99 -18.99
C PRO A 73 -2.66 6.96 -18.93
N LEU A 74 -3.01 5.69 -19.04
CA LEU A 74 -2.10 4.56 -19.04
C LEU A 74 -2.58 3.55 -20.09
N ASP A 75 -1.77 3.33 -21.12
CA ASP A 75 -2.05 2.34 -22.16
C ASP A 75 -1.40 0.99 -21.81
N CYS A 76 -2.24 -0.01 -21.56
CA CYS A 76 -1.83 -1.37 -21.26
C CYS A 76 -2.21 -2.37 -22.35
N GLY A 77 -2.71 -1.89 -23.49
CA GLY A 77 -3.28 -2.74 -24.53
C GLY A 77 -4.29 -3.76 -23.97
N ALA A 78 -4.17 -5.01 -24.41
CA ALA A 78 -5.07 -6.09 -24.01
C ALA A 78 -4.89 -6.58 -22.56
N ALA A 79 -3.78 -6.23 -21.89
CA ALA A 79 -3.54 -6.67 -20.52
C ALA A 79 -4.53 -6.01 -19.54
N GLY A 80 -5.03 -4.83 -19.88
CA GLY A 80 -5.83 -4.01 -18.97
C GLY A 80 -4.98 -3.42 -17.84
N ARG A 81 -5.64 -2.73 -16.92
CA ARG A 81 -5.01 -2.01 -15.80
C ARG A 81 -5.55 -2.52 -14.47
N THR A 82 -4.79 -2.26 -13.42
CA THR A 82 -5.19 -2.54 -12.04
C THR A 82 -4.90 -1.32 -11.17
N VAL A 83 -5.84 -0.98 -10.29
CA VAL A 83 -5.60 -0.06 -9.17
C VAL A 83 -4.95 -0.89 -8.07
N ALA A 84 -3.65 -0.71 -7.86
CA ALA A 84 -2.86 -1.48 -6.92
C ALA A 84 -3.06 -0.99 -5.47
N ASP A 85 -3.30 0.31 -5.30
CA ASP A 85 -3.60 0.94 -4.02
C ASP A 85 -4.40 2.23 -4.25
N SER A 86 -5.13 2.71 -3.25
CA SER A 86 -5.84 3.98 -3.30
C SER A 86 -6.13 4.53 -1.90
N ALA A 87 -6.06 5.85 -1.77
CA ALA A 87 -6.45 6.57 -0.57
C ALA A 87 -7.13 7.88 -0.95
N HIS A 88 -7.87 8.49 -0.02
CA HIS A 88 -8.61 9.72 -0.26
C HIS A 88 -8.41 10.74 0.85
N GLY A 89 -8.67 11.99 0.54
CA GLY A 89 -8.62 13.11 1.47
C GLY A 89 -8.92 14.41 0.74
N ASP A 90 -9.21 15.46 1.49
CA ASP A 90 -9.29 16.82 0.96
C ASP A 90 -7.87 17.31 0.67
N LEU A 91 -7.48 17.33 -0.60
CA LEU A 91 -6.11 17.61 -1.04
C LEU A 91 -5.90 19.06 -1.42
N ASP A 92 -6.95 19.75 -1.86
CA ASP A 92 -6.89 21.15 -2.29
C ASP A 92 -7.50 22.13 -1.27
N GLY A 93 -8.18 21.62 -0.24
CA GLY A 93 -8.74 22.39 0.87
C GLY A 93 -10.13 22.94 0.59
N ASP A 94 -10.85 22.45 -0.43
CA ASP A 94 -12.18 22.93 -0.80
C ASP A 94 -13.32 22.26 0.00
N GLY A 95 -12.99 21.27 0.84
CA GLY A 95 -13.92 20.52 1.68
C GLY A 95 -14.50 19.28 1.01
N GLY A 96 -14.22 19.04 -0.28
CA GLY A 96 -14.47 17.79 -0.99
C GLY A 96 -13.27 16.84 -0.89
N PRO A 97 -13.49 15.51 -0.85
CA PRO A 97 -12.39 14.57 -0.93
C PRO A 97 -12.01 14.25 -2.39
N GLU A 98 -10.70 14.27 -2.66
CA GLU A 98 -10.10 13.65 -3.84
C GLU A 98 -9.70 12.21 -3.52
N THR A 99 -9.60 11.40 -4.58
CA THR A 99 -9.00 10.07 -4.51
C THR A 99 -7.65 10.08 -5.21
N VAL A 100 -6.64 9.50 -4.58
CA VAL A 100 -5.34 9.24 -5.17
C VAL A 100 -5.20 7.75 -5.41
N ALA A 101 -4.92 7.36 -6.65
CA ALA A 101 -4.85 5.97 -7.08
C ALA A 101 -3.44 5.63 -7.60
N VAL A 102 -2.90 4.52 -7.11
CA VAL A 102 -1.70 3.89 -7.66
C VAL A 102 -2.17 2.89 -8.71
N VAL A 103 -1.83 3.12 -9.97
CA VAL A 103 -2.32 2.33 -11.11
C VAL A 103 -1.15 1.81 -11.91
N ARG A 104 -1.25 0.55 -12.33
CA ARG A 104 -0.27 -0.09 -13.21
C ARG A 104 -0.97 -1.01 -14.19
N CYS A 105 -0.26 -1.42 -15.23
CA CYS A 105 -0.78 -2.46 -16.11
C CYS A 105 -0.94 -3.76 -15.34
N ALA A 106 -2.02 -4.49 -15.62
CA ALA A 106 -2.16 -5.82 -15.07
C ALA A 106 -1.09 -6.72 -15.70
N ALA A 107 -0.40 -7.48 -14.87
CA ALA A 107 0.60 -8.44 -15.32
C ALA A 107 0.42 -9.73 -14.55
N GLY A 108 0.56 -10.87 -15.24
CA GLY A 108 0.51 -12.18 -14.60
C GLY A 108 1.76 -12.43 -13.73
N SER A 109 2.92 -11.93 -14.18
CA SER A 109 4.18 -11.99 -13.43
C SER A 109 4.92 -10.65 -13.49
N GLY A 110 5.63 -10.33 -12.41
CA GLY A 110 6.38 -9.08 -12.26
C GLY A 110 5.53 -7.92 -11.76
N THR A 111 6.12 -6.74 -11.75
CA THR A 111 5.47 -5.50 -11.33
C THR A 111 5.79 -4.42 -12.37
N PRO A 112 4.85 -4.17 -13.31
CA PRO A 112 5.01 -3.08 -14.25
C PRO A 112 5.12 -1.73 -13.52
N PRO A 113 5.75 -0.73 -14.16
CA PRO A 113 5.82 0.62 -13.61
C PRO A 113 4.47 1.15 -13.17
N SER A 114 4.49 1.86 -12.06
CA SER A 114 3.31 2.43 -11.43
C SER A 114 3.15 3.88 -11.82
N GLY A 115 1.90 4.32 -12.00
CA GLY A 115 1.50 5.71 -12.04
C GLY A 115 0.76 6.09 -10.77
N ILE A 116 0.92 7.33 -10.31
CA ILE A 116 0.13 7.90 -9.21
C ILE A 116 -0.73 9.01 -9.81
N TYR A 117 -2.05 8.88 -9.66
CA TYR A 117 -3.02 9.80 -10.26
C TYR A 117 -3.94 10.37 -9.19
N VAL A 118 -4.24 11.66 -9.29
CA VAL A 118 -5.25 12.34 -8.46
C VAL A 118 -6.56 12.44 -9.24
N VAL A 119 -7.64 12.06 -8.60
CA VAL A 119 -8.99 11.97 -9.15
C VAL A 119 -9.91 12.86 -8.33
N THR A 120 -10.70 13.67 -9.04
CA THR A 120 -11.81 14.44 -8.45
C THR A 120 -13.12 14.04 -9.11
N GLN A 121 -14.23 14.33 -8.43
CA GLN A 121 -15.58 14.21 -8.97
C GLN A 121 -16.42 15.38 -8.50
N GLN A 122 -16.75 16.27 -9.43
CA GLN A 122 -17.76 17.29 -9.17
C GLN A 122 -19.14 16.65 -9.08
N SER A 123 -20.02 17.22 -8.26
CA SER A 123 -21.39 16.71 -8.07
C SER A 123 -22.11 16.47 -9.40
N GLY A 124 -22.60 15.25 -9.61
CA GLY A 124 -23.32 14.84 -10.83
C GLY A 124 -22.43 14.60 -12.06
N ALA A 125 -21.11 14.80 -11.98
CA ALA A 125 -20.18 14.49 -13.06
C ALA A 125 -19.53 13.11 -12.88
N ALA A 126 -18.95 12.57 -13.96
CA ALA A 126 -18.10 11.38 -13.89
C ALA A 126 -16.74 11.73 -13.23
N PRO A 127 -16.13 10.81 -12.47
CA PRO A 127 -14.83 11.02 -11.88
C PRO A 127 -13.74 11.10 -12.97
N ARG A 128 -12.75 11.98 -12.79
CA ARG A 128 -11.69 12.22 -13.78
C ARG A 128 -10.34 12.44 -13.14
N VAL A 129 -9.27 12.12 -13.86
CA VAL A 129 -7.90 12.47 -13.46
C VAL A 129 -7.69 13.98 -13.61
N VAL A 130 -7.13 14.60 -12.58
CA VAL A 130 -6.75 16.03 -12.56
C VAL A 130 -5.26 16.25 -12.38
N ALA A 131 -4.51 15.25 -11.88
CA ALA A 131 -3.05 15.31 -11.83
C ALA A 131 -2.43 13.92 -11.99
N THR A 132 -1.22 13.91 -12.55
CA THR A 132 -0.32 12.75 -12.61
C THR A 132 0.92 13.09 -11.80
N LEU A 133 1.09 12.43 -10.65
CA LEU A 133 2.20 12.69 -9.71
C LEU A 133 3.43 11.83 -10.02
N VAL A 134 3.18 10.63 -10.55
CA VAL A 134 4.18 9.73 -11.11
C VAL A 134 3.64 9.24 -12.46
N ASP A 135 4.44 9.43 -13.51
CA ASP A 135 4.15 8.92 -14.84
C ASP A 135 4.78 7.52 -14.98
N PRO A 136 4.03 6.47 -15.37
CA PRO A 136 4.58 5.13 -15.63
C PRO A 136 5.79 5.11 -16.58
N ALA A 137 5.94 6.10 -17.47
CA ALA A 137 7.09 6.26 -18.35
C ALA A 137 8.41 6.52 -17.59
N GLN A 138 8.33 6.99 -16.35
CA GLN A 138 9.50 7.16 -15.46
C GLN A 138 10.06 5.84 -14.95
N GLN A 139 9.38 4.71 -15.21
CA GLN A 139 9.83 3.37 -14.84
C GLN A 139 9.99 3.18 -13.32
N LEU A 140 9.19 3.89 -12.53
CA LEU A 140 9.19 3.80 -11.07
C LEU A 140 8.15 2.79 -10.59
N ASN A 141 8.45 2.10 -9.51
CA ASN A 141 7.51 1.24 -8.79
C ASN A 141 7.16 1.87 -7.43
N VAL A 142 5.89 1.87 -7.07
CA VAL A 142 5.44 2.35 -5.75
C VAL A 142 5.40 1.18 -4.78
N THR A 143 6.09 1.30 -3.64
CA THR A 143 6.13 0.23 -2.62
C THR A 143 5.49 0.62 -1.30
N ASP A 144 5.36 1.92 -1.03
CA ASP A 144 4.61 2.46 0.11
C ASP A 144 3.88 3.70 -0.36
N PHE A 145 2.69 3.94 0.17
CA PHE A 145 1.79 5.00 -0.29
C PHE A 145 0.80 5.41 0.81
N THR A 146 0.68 6.71 1.06
CA THR A 146 -0.25 7.26 2.04
C THR A 146 -0.80 8.62 1.63
N VAL A 147 -2.02 8.90 2.08
CA VAL A 147 -2.64 10.24 2.05
C VAL A 147 -3.01 10.62 3.49
N ARG A 148 -2.47 11.73 3.97
CA ARG A 148 -2.71 12.26 5.32
C ARG A 148 -2.60 13.79 5.30
N ASP A 149 -3.55 14.48 5.92
CA ASP A 149 -3.52 15.93 6.13
C ASP A 149 -3.22 16.73 4.84
N GLY A 150 -3.93 16.43 3.74
CA GLY A 150 -3.75 17.07 2.42
C GLY A 150 -2.42 16.76 1.73
N LYS A 151 -1.61 15.85 2.28
CA LYS A 151 -0.30 15.45 1.75
C LYS A 151 -0.33 14.00 1.28
N ILE A 152 0.25 13.79 0.11
CA ILE A 152 0.47 12.49 -0.50
C ILE A 152 1.92 12.12 -0.26
N SER A 153 2.21 10.91 0.21
CA SER A 153 3.59 10.41 0.38
C SER A 153 3.73 9.03 -0.24
N ALA A 154 4.86 8.75 -0.88
CA ALA A 154 5.16 7.46 -1.46
C ALA A 154 6.65 7.10 -1.37
N THR A 155 6.94 5.81 -1.27
CA THR A 155 8.28 5.26 -1.52
C THR A 155 8.33 4.75 -2.95
N LEU A 156 9.27 5.27 -3.73
CA LEU A 156 9.46 4.97 -5.14
C LEU A 156 10.76 4.19 -5.33
N LEU A 157 10.69 3.09 -6.07
CA LEU A 157 11.85 2.33 -6.51
C LEU A 157 12.14 2.60 -7.98
N GLY A 158 13.38 2.94 -8.29
CA GLY A 158 13.86 3.30 -9.62
C GLY A 158 15.14 2.58 -10.03
N TYR A 159 15.71 3.01 -11.16
CA TYR A 159 16.90 2.40 -11.74
C TYR A 159 17.90 3.48 -12.11
N SER A 160 19.14 3.35 -11.61
CA SER A 160 20.21 4.32 -11.88
C SER A 160 20.67 4.33 -13.33
N SER A 161 20.47 3.21 -14.04
CA SER A 161 20.80 3.07 -15.46
C SER A 161 20.03 1.93 -16.12
N ALA A 162 20.10 1.86 -17.45
CA ALA A 162 19.50 0.79 -18.25
C ALA A 162 20.19 -0.58 -18.06
N ASP A 163 21.40 -0.60 -17.48
CA ASP A 163 22.16 -1.84 -17.22
C ASP A 163 21.68 -2.56 -15.95
N VAL A 164 20.90 -1.89 -15.11
CA VAL A 164 20.35 -2.48 -13.88
C VAL A 164 19.25 -3.48 -14.25
N PRO A 165 19.34 -4.74 -13.81
CA PRO A 165 18.33 -5.75 -14.10
C PRO A 165 16.94 -5.33 -13.59
N ARG A 166 15.91 -5.53 -14.42
CA ARG A 166 14.51 -5.17 -14.08
C ARG A 166 13.99 -5.77 -12.78
N CYS A 167 14.50 -6.93 -12.37
CA CYS A 167 14.14 -7.56 -11.09
C CYS A 167 14.48 -6.72 -9.87
N CYS A 168 15.41 -5.78 -10.03
CA CYS A 168 16.26 -5.34 -8.95
C CYS A 168 16.51 -3.82 -9.05
N PRO A 169 15.47 -2.98 -8.84
CA PRO A 169 15.63 -1.54 -8.70
C PRO A 169 16.73 -1.21 -7.68
N ASP A 170 17.61 -0.27 -8.02
CA ASP A 170 18.77 0.12 -7.20
C ASP A 170 18.68 1.57 -6.68
N GLU A 171 17.63 2.30 -7.05
CA GLU A 171 17.32 3.61 -6.51
C GLU A 171 16.08 3.57 -5.61
N LEU A 172 16.13 4.33 -4.53
CA LEU A 172 15.03 4.53 -3.61
C LEU A 172 14.81 6.02 -3.39
N GLU A 173 13.59 6.49 -3.58
CA GLU A 173 13.19 7.87 -3.35
C GLU A 173 11.96 7.93 -2.43
N ASN A 174 12.05 8.72 -1.37
CA ASN A 174 10.89 9.08 -0.55
C ASN A 174 10.31 10.39 -1.09
N ALA A 175 9.15 10.33 -1.74
CA ALA A 175 8.51 11.48 -2.35
C ALA A 175 7.27 11.90 -1.56
N ALA A 176 7.02 13.20 -1.50
CA ALA A 176 5.76 13.74 -1.04
C ALA A 176 5.25 14.82 -2.00
N TRP A 177 3.92 14.95 -2.08
CA TRP A 177 3.25 15.97 -2.88
C TRP A 177 2.21 16.68 -2.02
N GLN A 178 2.13 18.00 -2.18
CA GLN A 178 1.11 18.85 -1.56
C GLN A 178 0.59 19.84 -2.60
N TRP A 179 -0.70 20.09 -2.58
CA TRP A 179 -1.31 21.13 -3.38
C TRP A 179 -0.81 22.50 -2.93
N LYS A 180 -0.31 23.31 -3.84
CA LYS A 180 0.10 24.70 -3.59
C LYS A 180 -0.26 25.55 -4.79
N GLY A 181 -1.16 26.52 -4.58
CA GLY A 181 -1.65 27.36 -5.66
C GLY A 181 -2.55 26.56 -6.59
N ASP A 182 -2.01 26.12 -7.71
CA ASP A 182 -2.71 25.45 -8.81
C ASP A 182 -2.08 24.10 -9.22
N ALA A 183 -1.13 23.59 -8.44
CA ALA A 183 -0.44 22.34 -8.74
C ALA A 183 0.01 21.57 -7.49
N PHE A 184 0.18 20.26 -7.65
CA PHE A 184 0.88 19.43 -6.67
C PHE A 184 2.38 19.62 -6.79
N ILE A 185 3.01 20.10 -5.73
CA ILE A 185 4.47 20.31 -5.68
C ILE A 185 5.13 19.09 -5.04
N LYS A 186 6.03 18.44 -5.79
CA LYS A 186 6.84 17.33 -5.31
C LYS A 186 7.98 17.85 -4.41
N THR A 187 8.17 17.18 -3.29
CA THR A 187 9.34 17.31 -2.42
C THR A 187 9.95 15.93 -2.22
N VAL A 188 11.27 15.84 -2.29
CA VAL A 188 12.02 14.60 -2.07
C VAL A 188 12.61 14.64 -0.66
N GLY A 189 12.29 13.65 0.15
CA GLY A 189 12.91 13.41 1.45
C GLY A 189 14.22 12.64 1.28
N PRO A 190 15.07 12.59 2.33
CA PRO A 190 16.25 11.75 2.30
C PRO A 190 15.85 10.31 1.97
N ALA A 191 16.54 9.70 1.00
CA ALA A 191 16.41 8.29 0.72
C ALA A 191 16.71 7.54 2.02
N GLY A 192 15.78 6.70 2.48
CA GLY A 192 16.05 5.83 3.62
C GLY A 192 17.25 4.97 3.25
N SER A 193 18.38 5.14 3.94
CA SER A 193 19.53 4.28 3.74
C SER A 193 19.08 2.86 4.07
N THR A 194 18.93 2.02 3.05
CA THR A 194 18.81 0.58 3.25
C THR A 194 20.13 0.13 3.84
N ALA A 195 20.17 -0.02 5.16
CA ALA A 195 21.24 -0.72 5.82
C ALA A 195 21.26 -2.15 5.26
N GLN A 196 22.15 -2.41 4.30
CA GLN A 196 22.58 -3.76 3.98
C GLN A 196 23.23 -4.31 5.25
N GLY A 197 22.46 -5.12 5.99
CA GLY A 197 22.98 -5.95 7.05
C GLY A 197 23.91 -7.00 6.45
N VAL A 198 25.15 -6.97 6.93
CA VAL A 198 26.20 -7.99 6.84
C VAL A 198 25.72 -9.39 7.21
#